data_AF-A0AAD5XE99-F1
#
_entry.id   AF-A0AAD5XE99-F1
#
_cell.length_a   1.000
_cell.length_b   1.000
_cell.length_c   1.000
_cell.angle_alpha   90.00
_cell.angle_beta   90.00
_cell.angle_gamma   90.00
#
_symmetry.space_group_name_H-M   'P 1'
#
loop_
_entity.id
_entity.type
_entity.pdbx_description
1 polymer ?
#
loop_
_entity_poly.entity_id
_entity_poly.type
_entity_poly.pdbx_seq_one_letter_code
_entity_poly.pdbx_strand_id
1 'polypeptide(L)'
;MATESLILSVFAAGCASTLDAQAEFRMKLHTIKKLFVQRDYLRIFTDASLLAAYVADYSPSRALAYRAMLAASPSLSAALLSPSASSINIYAIGAGSGAELVAITTFVAENRPPIQPSNHSANNSNINITLHCQDIADYSSAIAPIRAALAAKFNPSIFFESSVFDILSTETVHIAEKTARISAADFITAFFLLNELLANSKRDFVTFVKLLVAEMKPGALLVVVDSAGSFSEVEITTQSSSPSPSLSSSLASSKIKSTDSHDNHYKKKRASSSSPVPQQQQYSSSPTYMVYQLLDAIQ
;
A
#
# COMPACT_ATOMS: atom_id res chain seq x y z
N MET A 1 23.56 -3.69 12.15
CA MET A 1 23.39 -3.49 10.69
C MET A 1 22.19 -2.59 10.49
N ALA A 2 22.22 -1.65 9.54
CA ALA A 2 21.05 -0.84 9.21
C ALA A 2 19.92 -1.73 8.67
N THR A 3 18.67 -1.50 9.09
CA THR A 3 17.45 -2.19 8.65
C THR A 3 17.38 -2.41 7.14
N GLU A 4 17.74 -1.39 6.37
CA GLU A 4 17.70 -1.41 4.91
C GLU A 4 18.58 -2.54 4.36
N SER A 5 19.77 -2.74 4.93
CA SER A 5 20.68 -3.82 4.56
C SER A 5 20.09 -5.20 4.87
N LEU A 6 19.29 -5.33 5.94
CA LEU A 6 18.60 -6.57 6.25
C LEU A 6 17.50 -6.88 5.23
N ILE A 7 16.67 -5.89 4.87
CA ILE A 7 15.63 -6.03 3.82
C ILE A 7 16.27 -6.45 2.49
N LEU A 8 17.32 -5.76 2.05
CA LEU A 8 18.02 -6.11 0.82
C LEU A 8 18.63 -7.50 0.88
N SER A 9 19.16 -7.92 2.04
CA SER A 9 19.72 -9.26 2.22
C SER A 9 18.66 -10.38 2.17
N VAL A 10 17.40 -10.09 2.53
CA VAL A 10 16.28 -11.03 2.36
C VAL A 10 16.05 -11.28 0.87
N PHE A 11 15.93 -10.21 0.07
CA PHE A 11 15.72 -10.36 -1.37
C PHE A 11 16.93 -10.94 -2.09
N ALA A 12 18.15 -10.56 -1.70
CA ALA A 12 19.36 -11.15 -2.27
C ALA A 12 19.41 -12.68 -2.05
N ALA A 13 19.04 -13.16 -0.87
CA ALA A 13 18.98 -14.58 -0.58
C ALA A 13 17.77 -15.26 -1.25
N GLY A 14 16.58 -14.67 -1.17
CA GLY A 14 15.34 -15.22 -1.71
C GLY A 14 15.30 -15.25 -3.24
N CYS A 15 15.94 -14.29 -3.90
CA CYS A 15 15.98 -14.19 -5.35
C CYS A 15 17.29 -14.73 -5.95
N ALA A 16 18.16 -15.38 -5.17
CA ALA A 16 19.49 -15.81 -5.60
C ALA A 16 19.47 -16.61 -6.91
N SER A 17 18.60 -17.62 -7.03
CA SER A 17 18.47 -18.41 -8.26
C SER A 17 18.09 -17.59 -9.50
N THR A 18 17.26 -16.57 -9.32
CA THR A 18 16.87 -15.64 -10.40
C THR A 18 18.01 -14.70 -10.76
N LEU A 19 18.70 -14.17 -9.75
CA LEU A 19 19.81 -13.23 -9.94
C LEU A 19 21.05 -13.91 -10.51
N ASP A 20 21.34 -15.16 -10.15
CA ASP A 20 22.49 -15.92 -10.66
C ASP A 20 22.34 -16.26 -12.14
N ALA A 21 21.11 -16.42 -12.64
CA ALA A 21 20.78 -16.61 -14.05
C ALA A 21 20.86 -15.29 -14.86
N GLN A 22 22.00 -14.60 -14.80
CA GLN A 22 22.20 -13.21 -15.27
C GLN A 22 21.69 -12.92 -16.69
N ALA A 23 21.94 -13.82 -17.65
CA ALA A 23 21.51 -13.62 -19.03
C ALA A 23 19.97 -13.66 -19.15
N GLU A 24 19.34 -14.66 -18.55
CA GLU A 24 17.88 -14.82 -18.54
C GLU A 24 17.20 -13.69 -17.76
N PHE A 25 17.75 -13.34 -16.59
CA PHE A 25 17.27 -12.22 -15.77
C PHE A 25 17.27 -10.92 -16.56
N ARG A 26 18.37 -10.58 -17.24
CA ARG A 26 18.48 -9.36 -18.06
C ARG A 26 17.51 -9.35 -19.24
N MET A 27 17.30 -10.49 -19.90
CA MET A 27 16.32 -10.61 -20.99
C MET A 27 14.88 -10.39 -20.49
N LYS A 28 14.51 -11.01 -19.37
CA LYS A 28 13.19 -10.83 -18.73
C LYS A 28 12.99 -9.39 -18.28
N LEU A 29 14.00 -8.79 -17.65
CA LEU A 29 13.94 -7.39 -17.21
C LEU A 29 13.78 -6.42 -18.39
N HIS A 30 14.48 -6.66 -19.49
CA HIS A 30 14.29 -5.88 -20.72
C HIS A 30 12.85 -6.02 -21.25
N THR A 31 12.29 -7.24 -21.21
CA THR A 31 10.90 -7.50 -21.60
C THR A 31 9.91 -6.75 -20.71
N ILE A 32 10.08 -6.81 -19.38
CA ILE A 32 9.25 -6.07 -18.42
C ILE A 32 9.30 -4.57 -18.70
N LYS A 33 10.49 -4.00 -18.90
CA LYS A 33 10.66 -2.57 -19.22
C LYS A 33 9.95 -2.18 -20.51
N LYS A 34 10.00 -3.03 -21.55
CA LYS A 34 9.26 -2.81 -22.79
C LYS A 34 7.74 -2.82 -22.55
N LEU A 35 7.23 -3.77 -21.77
CA LEU A 35 5.81 -3.84 -21.44
C LEU A 35 5.34 -2.61 -20.65
N PHE A 36 6.18 -2.07 -19.75
CA PHE A 36 5.87 -0.82 -19.04
C PHE A 36 5.71 0.36 -20.02
N VAL A 37 6.61 0.49 -21.00
CA VAL A 37 6.50 1.52 -22.05
C VAL A 37 5.23 1.34 -22.87
N GLN A 38 4.84 0.09 -23.13
CA GLN A 38 3.62 -0.26 -23.87
C GLN A 38 2.34 -0.17 -23.04
N ARG A 39 2.45 0.10 -21.73
CA ARG A 39 1.34 0.06 -20.76
C ARG A 39 0.59 -1.29 -20.75
N ASP A 40 1.30 -2.37 -21.05
CA ASP A 40 0.78 -3.74 -20.96
C ASP A 40 1.08 -4.30 -19.55
N TYR A 41 0.42 -3.70 -18.55
CA TYR A 41 0.62 -4.04 -17.14
C TYR A 41 0.16 -5.45 -16.82
N LEU A 42 -0.98 -5.86 -17.41
CA LEU A 42 -1.55 -7.18 -17.18
C LEU A 42 -0.52 -8.26 -17.51
N ARG A 43 0.15 -8.17 -18.66
CA ARG A 43 1.16 -9.15 -19.04
C ARG A 43 2.37 -9.16 -18.10
N ILE A 44 2.81 -8.01 -17.59
CA ILE A 44 3.90 -7.97 -16.59
C ILE A 44 3.51 -8.78 -15.36
N PHE A 45 2.26 -8.63 -14.92
CA PHE A 45 1.79 -9.18 -13.65
C PHE A 45 1.20 -10.59 -13.78
N THR A 46 0.88 -11.09 -14.97
CA THR A 46 0.29 -12.44 -15.17
C THR A 46 1.17 -13.41 -15.95
N ASP A 47 2.21 -12.95 -16.64
CA ASP A 47 3.16 -13.85 -17.31
C ASP A 47 4.07 -14.51 -16.27
N ALA A 48 3.79 -15.77 -15.96
CA ALA A 48 4.53 -16.58 -14.99
C ALA A 48 6.06 -16.58 -15.23
N SER A 49 6.50 -16.43 -16.49
CA SER A 49 7.94 -16.40 -16.81
C SER A 49 8.62 -15.11 -16.34
N LEU A 50 7.87 -14.02 -16.14
CA LEU A 50 8.37 -12.70 -15.76
C LEU A 50 8.33 -12.45 -14.26
N LEU A 51 7.45 -13.13 -13.51
CA LEU A 51 7.15 -12.81 -12.11
C LEU A 51 8.39 -12.83 -11.21
N ALA A 52 9.24 -13.85 -11.33
CA ALA A 52 10.46 -13.93 -10.50
C ALA A 52 11.44 -12.78 -10.79
N ALA A 53 11.61 -12.41 -12.07
CA ALA A 53 12.44 -11.28 -12.45
C ALA A 53 11.83 -9.94 -11.99
N TYR A 54 10.51 -9.82 -12.06
CA TYR A 54 9.78 -8.66 -11.53
C TYR A 54 9.97 -8.52 -10.02
N VAL A 55 9.80 -9.62 -9.27
CA VAL A 55 10.02 -9.64 -7.82
C VAL A 55 11.45 -9.21 -7.49
N ALA A 56 12.45 -9.78 -8.16
CA ALA A 56 13.85 -9.48 -7.91
C ALA A 56 14.25 -8.02 -8.18
N ASP A 57 13.69 -7.38 -9.21
CA ASP A 57 14.06 -6.01 -9.60
C ASP A 57 13.22 -4.93 -8.91
N TYR A 58 11.91 -5.18 -8.71
CA TYR A 58 10.96 -4.14 -8.27
C TYR A 58 10.51 -4.27 -6.82
N SER A 59 10.50 -5.46 -6.22
CA SER A 59 10.02 -5.63 -4.83
C SER A 59 10.97 -5.09 -3.75
N PRO A 60 12.32 -5.13 -3.90
CA PRO A 60 13.21 -4.62 -2.86
C PRO A 60 13.03 -3.13 -2.55
N SER A 61 12.98 -2.29 -3.59
CA SER A 61 12.80 -0.84 -3.43
C SER A 61 11.43 -0.51 -2.87
N ARG A 62 10.38 -1.21 -3.31
CA ARG A 62 9.02 -1.10 -2.74
C ARG A 62 8.97 -1.48 -1.27
N ALA A 63 9.62 -2.59 -0.88
CA ALA A 63 9.65 -3.03 0.51
C ALA A 63 10.35 -1.99 1.42
N LEU A 64 11.46 -1.40 0.95
CA LEU A 64 12.13 -0.31 1.66
C LEU A 64 11.20 0.90 1.82
N ALA A 65 10.52 1.31 0.75
CA ALA A 65 9.59 2.44 0.77
C ALA A 65 8.41 2.19 1.71
N TYR A 66 7.77 1.02 1.64
CA TYR A 66 6.64 0.67 2.50
C TYR A 66 7.07 0.56 3.97
N ARG A 67 8.25 0.02 4.28
CA ARG A 67 8.77 0.00 5.65
C ARG A 67 9.07 1.40 6.17
N ALA A 68 9.64 2.27 5.34
CA ALA A 68 9.88 3.67 5.69
C ALA A 68 8.57 4.40 5.98
N MET A 69 7.55 4.20 5.13
CA MET A 69 6.21 4.75 5.33
C MET A 69 5.58 4.27 6.64
N LEU A 70 5.64 2.97 6.94
CA LEU A 70 5.15 2.41 8.21
C LEU A 70 5.77 3.15 9.40
N ALA A 71 7.09 3.32 9.40
CA ALA A 71 7.81 4.01 10.46
C ALA A 71 7.56 5.53 10.53
N ALA A 72 7.28 6.16 9.38
CA ALA A 72 7.00 7.59 9.31
C ALA A 72 5.57 7.95 9.73
N SER A 73 4.66 6.96 9.85
CA SER A 73 3.28 7.16 10.26
C SER A 73 3.06 6.64 11.69
N PRO A 74 3.04 7.52 12.71
CA PRO A 74 2.83 7.11 14.10
C PRO A 74 1.50 6.39 14.31
N SER A 75 0.43 6.81 13.63
CA SER A 75 -0.89 6.21 13.74
C SER A 75 -0.90 4.77 13.22
N LEU A 76 -0.28 4.55 12.06
CA LEU A 76 -0.18 3.21 11.45
C LEU A 76 0.74 2.30 12.25
N SER A 77 1.88 2.83 12.69
CA SER A 77 2.82 2.16 13.59
C SER A 77 2.13 1.72 14.88
N ALA A 78 1.44 2.64 15.57
CA ALA A 78 0.76 2.36 16.82
C ALA A 78 -0.35 1.32 16.67
N ALA A 79 -1.10 1.38 15.57
CA ALA A 79 -2.15 0.40 15.31
C ALA A 79 -1.56 -1.00 15.05
N LEU A 80 -0.48 -1.11 14.26
CA LEU A 80 0.16 -2.39 13.92
C LEU A 80 0.93 -3.01 15.11
N LEU A 81 1.34 -2.19 16.06
CA LEU A 81 2.08 -2.57 17.26
C LEU A 81 1.22 -2.52 18.54
N SER A 82 -0.11 -2.35 18.41
CA SER A 82 -1.00 -2.07 19.54
C SER A 82 -0.93 -3.16 20.62
N PRO A 83 -0.45 -2.86 21.85
CA PRO A 83 -0.28 -3.87 22.90
C PRO A 83 -1.58 -4.51 23.37
N SER A 84 -2.72 -3.87 23.11
CA SER A 84 -4.06 -4.36 23.45
C SER A 84 -4.61 -5.35 22.43
N ALA A 85 -4.03 -5.46 21.24
CA ALA A 85 -4.45 -6.41 20.24
C ALA A 85 -3.91 -7.81 20.55
N SER A 86 -4.76 -8.83 20.57
CA SER A 86 -4.33 -10.23 20.63
C SER A 86 -3.97 -10.79 19.24
N SER A 87 -4.57 -10.23 18.20
CA SER A 87 -4.34 -10.59 16.80
C SER A 87 -4.57 -9.38 15.89
N ILE A 88 -3.87 -9.35 14.76
CA ILE A 88 -4.05 -8.36 13.70
C ILE A 88 -4.20 -9.09 12.37
N ASN A 89 -5.30 -8.82 11.66
CA ASN A 89 -5.54 -9.34 10.32
C ASN A 89 -5.28 -8.24 9.28
N ILE A 90 -4.39 -8.51 8.33
CA ILE A 90 -4.04 -7.61 7.23
C ILE A 90 -4.48 -8.27 5.93
N TYR A 91 -5.35 -7.59 5.18
CA TYR A 91 -5.74 -7.98 3.84
C TYR A 91 -5.05 -7.07 2.82
N ALA A 92 -4.04 -7.62 2.17
CA ALA A 92 -3.14 -6.91 1.27
C ALA A 92 -3.52 -7.18 -0.19
N ILE A 93 -4.12 -6.21 -0.87
CA ILE A 93 -4.60 -6.36 -2.24
C ILE A 93 -3.53 -5.93 -3.26
N GLY A 94 -3.33 -6.73 -4.31
CA GLY A 94 -2.25 -6.52 -5.30
C GLY A 94 -0.85 -6.70 -4.73
N ALA A 95 -0.71 -7.53 -3.69
CA ALA A 95 0.51 -7.63 -2.88
C ALA A 95 1.31 -8.92 -3.13
N GLY A 96 1.00 -9.67 -4.18
CA GLY A 96 1.57 -11.00 -4.44
C GLY A 96 3.09 -10.98 -4.61
N SER A 97 3.65 -9.88 -5.10
CA SER A 97 5.10 -9.70 -5.27
C SER A 97 5.91 -9.64 -3.95
N GLY A 98 5.24 -9.59 -2.79
CA GLY A 98 5.87 -9.80 -1.48
C GLY A 98 6.60 -8.60 -0.89
N ALA A 99 6.52 -7.42 -1.52
CA ALA A 99 7.10 -6.20 -0.97
C ALA A 99 6.47 -5.81 0.39
N GLU A 100 5.13 -5.88 0.49
CA GLU A 100 4.41 -5.62 1.75
C GLU A 100 4.73 -6.68 2.81
N LEU A 101 4.82 -7.96 2.43
CA LEU A 101 5.24 -9.03 3.32
C LEU A 101 6.59 -8.71 3.98
N VAL A 102 7.61 -8.37 3.19
CA VAL A 102 8.94 -8.05 3.73
C VAL A 102 8.89 -6.78 4.59
N ALA A 103 8.22 -5.73 4.11
CA ALA A 103 8.14 -4.45 4.82
C ALA A 103 7.48 -4.59 6.20
N ILE A 104 6.29 -5.20 6.26
CA ILE A 104 5.53 -5.42 7.50
C ILE A 104 6.30 -6.35 8.43
N THR A 105 6.86 -7.44 7.90
CA THR A 105 7.63 -8.41 8.70
C THR A 105 8.82 -7.75 9.37
N THR A 106 9.63 -7.02 8.62
CA THR A 106 10.80 -6.35 9.17
C THR A 106 10.40 -5.24 10.14
N PHE A 107 9.39 -4.43 9.81
CA PHE A 107 8.90 -3.38 10.71
C PHE A 107 8.44 -3.95 12.06
N VAL A 108 7.68 -5.04 12.03
CA VAL A 108 7.17 -5.71 13.24
C VAL A 108 8.31 -6.32 14.05
N ALA A 109 9.24 -7.03 13.40
CA ALA A 109 10.37 -7.67 14.07
C ALA A 109 11.31 -6.66 14.76
N GLU A 110 11.42 -5.44 14.23
CA GLU A 110 12.28 -4.39 14.79
C GLU A 110 11.67 -3.67 15.97
N ASN A 111 10.35 -3.55 15.98
CA ASN A 111 9.63 -2.76 16.98
C ASN A 111 8.97 -3.63 18.05
N ARG A 112 9.10 -4.96 17.96
CA ARG A 112 8.67 -5.90 19.00
C ARG A 112 9.87 -6.50 19.73
N PRO A 113 9.76 -6.72 21.05
CA PRO A 113 10.81 -7.39 21.81
C PRO A 113 11.04 -8.80 21.23
N PRO A 114 12.30 -9.27 21.16
CA PRO A 114 12.61 -10.63 20.74
C PRO A 114 11.85 -11.63 21.62
N ILE A 115 11.30 -12.68 21.02
CA ILE A 115 10.71 -13.80 21.77
C ILE A 115 11.83 -14.40 22.61
N GLN A 116 11.85 -14.10 23.90
CA GLN A 116 12.76 -14.77 24.83
C GLN A 116 12.27 -16.20 25.06
N PRO A 117 13.11 -17.23 24.89
CA PRO A 117 12.78 -18.58 25.33
C PRO A 117 12.62 -18.55 26.86
N SER A 118 11.38 -18.67 27.32
CA SER A 118 11.00 -18.38 28.70
C SER A 118 11.60 -19.38 29.70
N ASN A 119 12.33 -18.85 30.70
CA ASN A 119 12.17 -19.29 32.08
C ASN A 119 11.58 -18.11 32.85
N HIS A 120 10.35 -18.28 33.34
CA HIS A 120 9.56 -17.37 34.16
C HIS A 120 8.69 -16.32 33.46
N SER A 121 7.45 -16.28 33.97
CA SER A 121 6.26 -15.58 33.53
C SER A 121 6.34 -14.06 33.67
N ALA A 122 6.14 -13.33 32.56
CA ALA A 122 5.53 -12.01 32.55
C ALA A 122 5.09 -11.66 31.11
N ASN A 123 3.76 -11.62 30.88
CA ASN A 123 3.05 -10.93 29.78
C ASN A 123 3.81 -10.62 28.47
N ASN A 124 4.34 -11.63 27.77
CA ASN A 124 4.64 -11.49 26.34
C ASN A 124 3.32 -11.66 25.57
N SER A 125 2.54 -10.59 25.44
CA SER A 125 1.41 -10.54 24.52
C SER A 125 1.94 -10.55 23.08
N ASN A 126 2.33 -11.74 22.62
CA ASN A 126 2.72 -11.95 21.23
C ASN A 126 1.48 -11.77 20.36
N ILE A 127 1.31 -10.57 19.82
CA ILE A 127 0.24 -10.25 18.87
C ILE A 127 0.45 -11.11 17.62
N ASN A 128 -0.48 -12.01 17.34
CA ASN A 128 -0.42 -12.82 16.12
C ASN A 128 -0.83 -11.95 14.92
N ILE A 129 0.07 -11.74 13.97
CA ILE A 129 -0.30 -11.06 12.72
C ILE A 129 -0.59 -12.11 11.66
N THR A 130 -1.76 -12.02 11.04
CA THR A 130 -2.07 -12.73 9.80
C THR A 130 -2.00 -11.74 8.65
N LEU A 131 -1.11 -11.98 7.69
CA LEU A 131 -1.00 -11.22 6.45
C LEU A 131 -1.50 -12.07 5.28
N HIS A 132 -2.65 -11.70 4.73
CA HIS A 132 -3.20 -12.32 3.53
C HIS A 132 -2.90 -11.47 2.30
N CYS A 133 -2.02 -11.95 1.42
CA CYS A 133 -1.69 -11.27 0.16
C CYS A 133 -2.55 -11.81 -0.98
N GLN A 134 -3.42 -10.98 -1.53
CA GLN A 134 -4.16 -11.27 -2.75
C GLN A 134 -3.45 -10.64 -3.96
N ASP A 135 -3.41 -11.38 -5.07
CA ASP A 135 -2.95 -10.86 -6.35
C ASP A 135 -3.68 -11.53 -7.53
N ILE A 136 -3.57 -10.95 -8.72
CA ILE A 136 -4.15 -11.51 -9.95
C ILE A 136 -3.37 -12.74 -10.44
N ALA A 137 -2.09 -12.86 -10.05
CA ALA A 137 -1.23 -13.96 -10.45
C ALA A 137 -0.63 -14.74 -9.28
N ASP A 138 -0.18 -15.96 -9.58
CA ASP A 138 0.45 -16.83 -8.61
C ASP A 138 1.95 -16.53 -8.47
N TYR A 139 2.30 -15.78 -7.43
CA TYR A 139 3.69 -15.47 -7.08
C TYR A 139 4.34 -16.53 -6.16
N SER A 140 3.66 -17.63 -5.83
CA SER A 140 4.10 -18.58 -4.78
C SER A 140 5.53 -19.08 -4.99
N SER A 141 5.93 -19.35 -6.24
CA SER A 141 7.28 -19.79 -6.58
C SER A 141 8.35 -18.73 -6.32
N ALA A 142 8.05 -17.45 -6.56
CA ALA A 142 8.95 -16.33 -6.32
C ALA A 142 9.02 -15.96 -4.83
N ILE A 143 7.92 -16.13 -4.08
CA ILE A 143 7.82 -15.71 -2.67
C ILE A 143 8.27 -16.77 -1.68
N ALA A 144 8.13 -18.07 -2.00
CA ALA A 144 8.59 -19.15 -1.12
C ALA A 144 10.05 -18.98 -0.62
N PRO A 145 11.06 -18.70 -1.48
CA PRO A 145 12.42 -18.50 -1.01
C PRO A 145 12.62 -17.19 -0.22
N ILE A 146 11.86 -16.14 -0.52
CA ILE A 146 11.85 -14.88 0.25
C ILE A 146 11.31 -15.12 1.67
N ARG A 147 10.23 -15.90 1.80
CA ARG A 147 9.67 -16.31 3.10
C ARG A 147 10.68 -17.11 3.91
N ALA A 148 11.40 -18.04 3.29
CA ALA A 148 12.46 -18.79 3.95
C ALA A 148 13.57 -17.87 4.47
N ALA A 149 14.00 -16.89 3.65
CA ALA A 149 14.99 -15.89 4.05
C ALA A 149 14.50 -14.97 5.18
N LEU A 150 13.22 -14.57 5.18
CA LEU A 150 12.60 -13.83 6.28
C LEU A 150 12.60 -14.63 7.58
N ALA A 151 12.18 -15.89 7.52
CA ALA A 151 12.13 -16.78 8.67
C ALA A 151 13.51 -16.96 9.31
N ALA A 152 14.54 -17.17 8.49
CA ALA A 152 15.92 -17.31 8.95
C ALA A 152 16.50 -16.04 9.60
N LYS A 153 16.06 -14.85 9.17
CA LYS A 153 16.61 -13.57 9.63
C LYS A 153 15.85 -12.94 10.80
N PHE A 154 14.52 -13.06 10.80
CA PHE A 154 13.65 -12.31 11.70
C PHE A 154 12.81 -13.18 12.63
N ASN A 155 12.78 -14.51 12.43
CA ASN A 155 11.88 -15.44 13.14
C ASN A 155 10.46 -14.84 13.37
N PRO A 156 9.77 -14.45 12.28
CA PRO A 156 8.67 -13.53 12.39
C PRO A 156 7.43 -14.19 12.97
N SER A 157 6.75 -13.50 13.88
CA SER A 157 5.40 -13.85 14.37
C SER A 157 4.31 -13.40 13.38
N ILE A 158 4.54 -13.66 12.08
CA ILE A 158 3.58 -13.36 11.01
C ILE A 158 3.19 -14.66 10.34
N PHE A 159 1.91 -15.00 10.45
CA PHE A 159 1.28 -16.01 9.62
C PHE A 159 0.97 -15.38 8.27
N PHE A 160 1.26 -16.09 7.18
CA PHE A 160 1.00 -15.59 5.84
C PHE A 160 0.17 -16.56 5.04
N GLU A 161 -0.79 -15.98 4.35
CA GLU A 161 -1.73 -16.62 3.45
C GLU A 161 -1.72 -15.86 2.13
N SER A 162 -2.16 -16.51 1.06
CA SER A 162 -2.32 -15.86 -0.23
C SER A 162 -3.51 -16.41 -1.00
N SER A 163 -4.01 -15.61 -1.93
CA SER A 163 -5.08 -15.99 -2.85
C SER A 163 -4.83 -15.40 -4.22
N VAL A 164 -5.18 -16.16 -5.26
CA VAL A 164 -4.95 -15.76 -6.66
C VAL A 164 -6.30 -15.57 -7.34
N PHE A 165 -6.66 -14.32 -7.60
CA PHE A 165 -7.85 -13.95 -8.37
C PHE A 165 -7.79 -12.46 -8.74
N ASP A 166 -8.49 -12.06 -9.81
CA ASP A 166 -8.70 -10.64 -10.10
C ASP A 166 -9.58 -10.00 -9.00
N ILE A 167 -9.07 -8.98 -8.31
CA ILE A 167 -9.78 -8.30 -7.22
C ILE A 167 -11.11 -7.68 -7.68
N LEU A 168 -11.23 -7.32 -8.96
CA LEU A 168 -12.47 -6.83 -9.58
C LEU A 168 -13.41 -7.96 -10.05
N SER A 169 -13.01 -9.23 -9.90
CA SER A 169 -13.82 -10.37 -10.33
C SER A 169 -15.20 -10.37 -9.68
N THR A 170 -16.21 -10.62 -10.51
CA THR A 170 -17.62 -10.72 -10.11
C THR A 170 -18.08 -12.17 -9.91
N GLU A 171 -17.16 -13.13 -10.00
CA GLU A 171 -17.45 -14.53 -9.69
C GLU A 171 -17.84 -14.70 -8.22
N THR A 172 -18.86 -15.53 -7.96
CA THR A 172 -19.43 -15.70 -6.62
C THR A 172 -18.39 -16.13 -5.59
N VAL A 173 -17.47 -17.02 -5.97
CA VAL A 173 -16.38 -17.48 -5.09
C VAL A 173 -15.42 -16.34 -4.72
N HIS A 174 -15.04 -15.50 -5.68
CA HIS A 174 -14.16 -14.37 -5.42
C HIS A 174 -14.88 -13.25 -4.66
N ILE A 175 -16.20 -13.08 -4.83
CA ILE A 175 -17.00 -12.16 -4.01
C ILE A 175 -17.04 -12.64 -2.57
N ALA A 176 -17.32 -13.92 -2.34
CA ALA A 176 -17.34 -14.49 -1.00
C ALA A 176 -15.98 -14.37 -0.31
N GLU A 177 -14.89 -14.72 -1.00
CA GLU A 177 -13.52 -14.60 -0.47
C GLU A 177 -13.19 -13.15 -0.09
N LYS A 178 -13.31 -12.19 -1.01
CA LYS A 178 -12.97 -10.79 -0.69
C LYS A 178 -13.86 -10.22 0.42
N THR A 179 -15.16 -10.56 0.45
CA THR A 179 -16.07 -10.16 1.53
C THR A 179 -15.55 -10.65 2.88
N ALA A 180 -15.29 -11.96 3.01
CA ALA A 180 -14.78 -12.54 4.26
C ALA A 180 -13.45 -11.90 4.71
N ARG A 181 -12.53 -11.65 3.77
CA ARG A 181 -11.24 -11.01 4.07
C ARG A 181 -11.39 -9.56 4.51
N ILE A 182 -12.22 -8.78 3.82
CA ILE A 182 -12.48 -7.38 4.16
C ILE A 182 -13.15 -7.27 5.53
N SER A 183 -14.17 -8.08 5.82
CA SER A 183 -14.88 -8.02 7.11
C SER A 183 -14.01 -8.42 8.30
N ALA A 184 -13.02 -9.29 8.09
CA ALA A 184 -12.09 -9.72 9.12
C ALA A 184 -10.92 -8.74 9.35
N ALA A 185 -10.52 -7.99 8.32
CA ALA A 185 -9.30 -7.18 8.31
C ALA A 185 -9.33 -6.01 9.30
N ASP A 186 -8.24 -5.85 10.04
CA ASP A 186 -7.90 -4.62 10.79
C ASP A 186 -7.22 -3.60 9.88
N PHE A 187 -6.46 -4.08 8.89
CA PHE A 187 -5.79 -3.27 7.88
C PHE A 187 -6.08 -3.83 6.49
N ILE A 188 -6.42 -2.94 5.56
CA ILE A 188 -6.51 -3.25 4.14
C ILE A 188 -5.48 -2.37 3.44
N THR A 189 -4.50 -2.96 2.75
CA THR A 189 -3.45 -2.21 2.04
C THR A 189 -3.67 -2.29 0.54
N ALA A 190 -3.54 -1.15 -0.14
CA ALA A 190 -3.66 -1.03 -1.59
C ALA A 190 -2.55 -0.11 -2.11
N PHE A 191 -1.39 -0.68 -2.44
CA PHE A 191 -0.21 0.09 -2.83
C PHE A 191 0.07 0.01 -4.34
N PHE A 192 -0.04 1.15 -5.03
CA PHE A 192 0.10 1.34 -6.47
C PHE A 192 -0.82 0.41 -7.28
N LEU A 193 -2.09 0.34 -6.85
CA LEU A 193 -3.08 -0.56 -7.41
C LEU A 193 -4.34 0.18 -7.88
N LEU A 194 -4.86 1.12 -7.09
CA LEU A 194 -6.23 1.64 -7.30
C LEU A 194 -6.37 2.41 -8.63
N ASN A 195 -5.36 3.19 -9.00
CA ASN A 195 -5.34 3.89 -10.29
C ASN A 195 -5.45 2.93 -11.48
N GLU A 196 -4.75 1.80 -11.43
CA GLU A 196 -4.78 0.80 -12.50
C GLU A 196 -6.13 0.07 -12.56
N LEU A 197 -6.71 -0.27 -11.40
CA LEU A 197 -8.04 -0.88 -11.34
C LEU A 197 -9.13 0.04 -11.89
N LEU A 198 -9.08 1.34 -11.54
CA LEU A 198 -10.02 2.34 -12.02
C LEU A 198 -9.91 2.53 -13.54
N ALA A 199 -8.68 2.56 -14.08
CA ALA A 199 -8.42 2.67 -15.50
C ALA A 199 -8.88 1.43 -16.28
N ASN A 200 -8.74 0.24 -15.70
CA ASN A 200 -9.17 -1.02 -16.31
C ASN A 200 -10.70 -1.13 -16.41
N SER A 201 -11.43 -0.92 -15.32
CA SER A 201 -12.89 -0.93 -15.33
C SER A 201 -13.48 -0.03 -14.25
N LYS A 202 -13.93 1.17 -14.63
CA LYS A 202 -14.61 2.09 -13.71
C LYS A 202 -15.82 1.47 -13.02
N ARG A 203 -16.58 0.63 -13.72
CA ARG A 203 -17.80 -0.01 -13.18
C ARG A 203 -17.45 -1.02 -12.09
N ASP A 204 -16.52 -1.91 -12.39
CA ASP A 204 -16.17 -2.99 -11.46
C ASP A 204 -15.34 -2.45 -10.30
N PHE A 205 -14.50 -1.44 -10.56
CA PHE A 205 -13.84 -0.66 -9.51
C PHE A 205 -14.83 -0.01 -8.55
N VAL A 206 -15.85 0.69 -9.04
CA VAL A 206 -16.88 1.30 -8.17
C VAL A 206 -17.64 0.22 -7.39
N THR A 207 -17.91 -0.93 -8.00
CA THR A 207 -18.54 -2.07 -7.32
C THR A 207 -17.65 -2.61 -6.19
N PHE A 208 -16.35 -2.76 -6.45
CA PHE A 208 -15.37 -3.19 -5.45
C PHE A 208 -15.22 -2.18 -4.30
N VAL A 209 -15.14 -0.88 -4.60
CA VAL A 209 -15.07 0.17 -3.56
C VAL A 209 -16.33 0.18 -2.70
N LYS A 210 -17.51 -0.02 -3.28
CA LYS A 210 -18.76 -0.16 -2.51
C LYS A 210 -18.71 -1.36 -1.57
N LEU A 211 -18.18 -2.49 -2.03
CA LEU A 211 -18.00 -3.67 -1.19
C LEU A 211 -17.01 -3.40 -0.06
N LEU A 212 -15.86 -2.76 -0.34
CA LEU A 212 -14.90 -2.35 0.69
C LEU A 212 -15.57 -1.51 1.78
N VAL A 213 -16.27 -0.44 1.40
CA VAL A 213 -16.92 0.46 2.37
C VAL A 213 -18.03 -0.23 3.16
N ALA A 214 -18.78 -1.13 2.53
CA ALA A 214 -19.88 -1.85 3.18
C ALA A 214 -19.39 -2.90 4.19
N GLU A 215 -18.29 -3.59 3.88
CA GLU A 215 -17.84 -4.75 4.65
C GLU A 215 -16.74 -4.43 5.67
N MET A 216 -16.04 -3.30 5.52
CA MET A 216 -15.02 -2.87 6.48
C MET A 216 -15.61 -2.70 7.87
N LYS A 217 -15.02 -3.38 8.85
CA LYS A 217 -15.43 -3.24 10.26
C LYS A 217 -15.08 -1.86 10.81
N PRO A 218 -15.88 -1.32 11.76
CA PRO A 218 -15.55 -0.06 12.42
C PRO A 218 -14.14 -0.09 13.04
N GLY A 219 -13.36 0.96 12.78
CA GLY A 219 -11.99 1.09 13.28
C GLY A 219 -10.91 0.40 12.42
N ALA A 220 -11.29 -0.37 11.39
CA ALA A 220 -10.33 -0.87 10.40
C ALA A 220 -9.73 0.28 9.59
N LEU A 221 -8.46 0.12 9.19
CA LEU A 221 -7.73 1.10 8.40
C LEU A 221 -7.63 0.64 6.94
N LEU A 222 -8.10 1.47 6.01
CA LEU A 222 -7.75 1.37 4.60
C LEU A 222 -6.52 2.23 4.34
N VAL A 223 -5.40 1.60 4.00
CA VAL A 223 -4.12 2.27 3.73
C VAL A 223 -3.88 2.25 2.23
N VAL A 224 -3.98 3.41 1.60
CA VAL A 224 -3.77 3.59 0.17
C VAL A 224 -2.47 4.34 -0.06
N VAL A 225 -1.62 3.80 -0.92
CA VAL A 225 -0.44 4.49 -1.45
C VAL A 225 -0.57 4.43 -2.95
N ASP A 226 -0.76 5.55 -3.62
CA ASP A 226 -0.82 5.58 -5.07
C ASP A 226 -0.15 6.85 -5.58
N SER A 227 0.24 6.85 -6.84
CA SER A 227 0.69 8.09 -7.47
C SER A 227 -0.48 9.07 -7.53
N ALA A 228 -0.22 10.36 -7.31
CA ALA A 228 -1.24 11.39 -7.40
C ALA A 228 -1.96 11.43 -8.76
N GLY A 229 -1.32 10.88 -9.81
CA GLY A 229 -1.89 10.63 -11.14
C GLY A 229 -2.49 11.88 -11.81
N SER A 230 -2.95 11.76 -13.05
CA SER A 230 -3.69 12.86 -13.72
C SER A 230 -5.15 12.98 -13.25
N PHE A 231 -5.51 12.31 -12.15
CA PHE A 231 -6.87 12.23 -11.61
C PHE A 231 -7.09 13.11 -10.37
N SER A 232 -6.11 13.97 -10.04
CA SER A 232 -6.15 14.87 -8.88
C SER A 232 -7.25 15.94 -8.96
N GLU A 233 -7.89 16.10 -10.13
CA GLU A 233 -9.01 17.01 -10.34
C GLU A 233 -10.30 16.22 -10.60
N VAL A 234 -11.10 16.04 -9.55
CA VAL A 234 -12.51 15.71 -9.69
C VAL A 234 -13.28 17.00 -9.43
N GLU A 235 -13.84 17.62 -10.49
CA GLU A 235 -14.85 18.65 -10.29
C GLU A 235 -16.01 18.04 -9.53
N ILE A 236 -16.16 18.42 -8.25
CA ILE A 236 -17.35 18.11 -7.47
C ILE A 236 -18.48 18.89 -8.14
N THR A 237 -19.22 18.23 -9.03
CA THR A 237 -20.42 18.83 -9.62
C THR A 237 -21.44 18.96 -8.50
N THR A 238 -21.50 20.14 -7.88
CA THR A 238 -22.63 20.51 -7.05
C THR A 238 -23.82 20.61 -7.99
N GLN A 239 -24.73 19.64 -7.93
CA GLN A 239 -26.04 19.80 -8.56
C GLN A 239 -26.78 20.90 -7.80
N SER A 240 -26.57 22.15 -8.20
CA SER A 240 -27.49 23.23 -7.89
C SER A 240 -28.68 23.11 -8.84
N SER A 241 -29.84 22.85 -8.27
CA SER A 241 -31.14 22.96 -8.94
C SER A 241 -31.25 24.32 -9.61
N SER A 242 -31.31 24.34 -10.94
CA SER A 242 -31.57 25.57 -11.70
C SER A 242 -33.07 25.84 -11.78
N PRO A 243 -33.45 27.12 -11.86
CA PRO A 243 -34.42 27.52 -12.87
C PRO A 243 -33.80 28.55 -13.82
N SER A 244 -33.88 28.26 -15.12
CA SER A 244 -33.58 29.14 -16.25
C SER A 244 -34.77 30.09 -16.56
N PRO A 245 -34.70 31.04 -17.53
CA PRO A 245 -33.55 31.67 -18.22
C PRO A 245 -33.65 33.23 -18.36
N SER A 246 -32.53 33.92 -18.63
CA SER A 246 -32.49 35.00 -19.64
C SER A 246 -31.09 35.52 -19.96
N LEU A 247 -30.80 35.57 -21.27
CA LEU A 247 -29.83 36.35 -22.06
C LEU A 247 -28.76 37.22 -21.35
N SER A 248 -27.48 37.04 -21.72
CA SER A 248 -26.83 37.85 -22.78
C SER A 248 -25.35 37.49 -22.98
N SER A 249 -24.94 37.54 -24.25
CA SER A 249 -23.62 37.44 -24.88
C SER A 249 -22.40 38.02 -24.16
N SER A 250 -21.22 37.37 -24.33
CA SER A 250 -20.03 37.93 -25.00
C SER A 250 -18.73 37.18 -24.62
N LEU A 251 -17.96 36.76 -25.65
CA LEU A 251 -16.48 36.71 -25.84
C LEU A 251 -15.55 36.46 -24.62
N ALA A 252 -14.45 35.70 -24.67
CA ALA A 252 -13.58 35.24 -25.74
C ALA A 252 -12.70 34.07 -25.24
N SER A 253 -12.28 33.23 -26.17
CA SER A 253 -11.28 32.18 -26.01
C SER A 253 -9.87 32.74 -25.78
N SER A 254 -9.15 32.22 -24.78
CA SER A 254 -7.69 32.33 -24.68
C SER A 254 -7.09 31.06 -24.08
N LYS A 255 -6.60 30.17 -24.95
CA LYS A 255 -5.64 29.12 -24.61
C LYS A 255 -4.30 29.77 -24.26
N ILE A 256 -3.70 29.42 -23.12
CA ILE A 256 -2.27 29.68 -22.87
C ILE A 256 -1.57 28.35 -22.64
N LYS A 257 -0.58 28.09 -23.50
CA LYS A 257 0.39 26.99 -23.47
C LYS A 257 1.37 27.20 -22.30
N SER A 258 1.73 26.12 -21.62
CA SER A 258 2.89 26.09 -20.73
C SER A 258 4.18 26.05 -21.54
N THR A 259 5.20 26.78 -21.08
CA THR A 259 6.60 26.62 -21.48
C THR A 259 7.44 26.58 -20.22
N ASP A 260 8.23 25.52 -20.08
CA ASP A 260 9.28 25.34 -19.08
C ASP A 260 10.29 26.49 -19.05
N SER A 261 10.85 26.80 -17.88
CA SER A 261 12.30 27.04 -17.68
C SER A 261 12.67 27.33 -16.21
N HIS A 262 13.90 26.94 -15.91
CA HIS A 262 14.65 26.86 -14.66
C HIS A 262 14.80 28.12 -13.77
N ASP A 263 15.19 27.83 -12.52
CA ASP A 263 16.02 28.61 -11.57
C ASP A 263 15.42 29.81 -10.83
N ASN A 264 15.24 29.67 -9.51
CA ASN A 264 16.19 30.22 -8.52
C ASN A 264 15.71 30.14 -7.05
N HIS A 265 16.58 29.59 -6.20
CA HIS A 265 17.09 30.20 -4.97
C HIS A 265 16.09 30.78 -3.94
N TYR A 266 15.77 30.02 -2.88
CA TYR A 266 15.10 30.56 -1.67
C TYR A 266 16.06 30.71 -0.48
N LYS A 267 16.21 31.98 -0.06
CA LYS A 267 16.88 32.42 1.17
C LYS A 267 16.02 32.14 2.41
N LYS A 268 16.71 31.68 3.45
CA LYS A 268 16.26 31.45 4.83
C LYS A 268 15.92 32.76 5.55
N LYS A 269 14.76 32.86 6.20
CA LYS A 269 14.49 33.84 7.28
C LYS A 269 13.82 33.14 8.47
N ARG A 270 14.34 33.46 9.65
CA ARG A 270 14.00 32.94 10.98
C ARG A 270 13.26 34.06 11.73
N ALA A 271 12.16 33.77 12.41
CA ALA A 271 11.67 34.59 13.53
C ALA A 271 10.76 33.75 14.46
N SER A 272 11.11 33.81 15.75
CA SER A 272 10.41 33.47 16.99
C SER A 272 9.06 34.22 17.13
N SER A 273 8.11 33.98 18.05
CA SER A 273 7.82 33.05 19.16
C SER A 273 6.46 33.52 19.74
N SER A 274 5.67 32.62 20.33
CA SER A 274 4.83 32.80 21.54
C SER A 274 3.45 32.14 21.43
N SER A 275 3.19 31.24 22.38
CA SER A 275 1.90 30.60 22.64
C SER A 275 1.13 31.39 23.70
N PRO A 276 -0.21 31.23 23.76
CA PRO A 276 -0.82 30.85 25.03
C PRO A 276 -1.94 29.78 24.89
N VAL A 277 -2.20 29.05 25.98
CA VAL A 277 -3.21 27.99 26.20
C VAL A 277 -3.75 28.17 27.65
N PRO A 278 -4.92 27.68 28.11
CA PRO A 278 -6.16 27.20 27.46
C PRO A 278 -7.46 27.88 27.99
N GLN A 279 -8.61 27.66 27.34
CA GLN A 279 -9.92 27.63 28.00
C GLN A 279 -10.66 26.33 27.67
N GLN A 280 -11.31 25.79 28.70
CA GLN A 280 -12.06 24.53 28.73
C GLN A 280 -13.37 24.63 27.94
N GLN A 281 -13.73 23.59 27.19
CA GLN A 281 -15.12 23.37 26.77
C GLN A 281 -15.49 21.88 26.77
N GLN A 282 -16.71 21.65 27.23
CA GLN A 282 -17.35 20.38 27.55
C GLN A 282 -17.65 19.51 26.31
N TYR A 283 -17.75 18.21 26.57
CA TYR A 283 -18.07 17.14 25.63
C TYR A 283 -19.32 17.39 24.78
N SER A 284 -19.21 17.19 23.46
CA SER A 284 -20.32 16.76 22.61
C SER A 284 -19.90 15.50 21.85
N SER A 285 -20.70 14.45 21.94
CA SER A 285 -20.56 13.20 21.20
C SER A 285 -20.84 13.46 19.72
N SER A 286 -19.80 13.86 18.99
CA SER A 286 -19.83 13.99 17.54
C SER A 286 -19.44 12.65 16.89
N PRO A 287 -20.05 12.27 15.76
CA PRO A 287 -19.62 11.08 15.03
C PRO A 287 -18.15 11.23 14.64
N THR A 288 -17.34 10.22 15.00
CA THR A 288 -15.92 10.18 14.65
C THR A 288 -15.79 9.97 13.15
N TYR A 289 -15.48 11.04 12.41
CA TYR A 289 -15.10 10.92 11.00
C TYR A 289 -13.65 10.42 10.93
N MET A 290 -13.41 9.40 10.09
CA MET A 290 -12.05 9.02 9.74
C MET A 290 -11.37 10.20 9.04
N VAL A 291 -10.30 10.70 9.67
CA VAL A 291 -9.43 11.71 9.07
C VAL A 291 -8.61 11.01 7.99
N TYR A 292 -8.88 11.33 6.73
CA TYR A 292 -7.96 11.03 5.63
C TYR A 292 -6.69 11.84 5.87
N GLN A 293 -5.61 11.18 6.26
CA GLN A 293 -4.30 11.80 6.21
C GLN A 293 -3.71 11.48 4.83
N LEU A 294 -3.78 12.44 3.91
CA LEU A 294 -3.01 12.38 2.68
C LEU A 294 -1.54 12.46 3.09
N LEU A 295 -0.84 11.32 3.05
CA LEU A 295 0.60 11.30 3.21
C LEU A 295 1.18 11.62 1.84
N ASP A 296 1.53 12.89 1.63
CA ASP A 296 2.37 13.31 0.51
C ASP A 296 3.76 12.71 0.72
N ALA A 297 3.94 11.46 0.30
CA ALA A 297 5.23 10.82 0.24
C ALA A 297 5.68 10.81 -1.22
N ILE A 298 6.88 11.38 -1.44
CA ILE A 298 7.68 11.46 -2.67
C ILE A 298 7.65 12.86 -3.32
N GLN A 299 8.60 13.70 -2.87
CA GLN A 299 9.40 14.58 -3.74
C GLN A 299 10.85 14.09 -3.72
#